data_AF-B0STD1-F1
#
_entry.id   AF-B0STD1-F1
#
_cell.length_a   1.000
_cell.length_b   1.000
_cell.length_c   1.000
_cell.angle_alpha   90.00
_cell.angle_beta   90.00
_cell.angle_gamma   90.00
#
_symmetry.space_group_name_H-M   'P 1'
#
loop_
_entity.id
_entity.type
_entity.pdbx_description
1 polymer ?
#
loop_
_entity_poly.entity_id
_entity_poly.type
_entity_poly.pdbx_seq_one_letter_code
_entity_poly.pdbx_strand_id
1 'polypeptide(L)'
;MELLFIKEKLTGQSFVRTVSENIDDWMVGFAQNENNKENIHLWFDSVINQFLHILDDVEDKEELSVLLFSKYVELKCYWKQLNTQIQYQNFNRGDANPELIIKASLITYILIALEPLIHEEDLNEIQEFLTKPIRELILEESSPENNQNHPEDSQVYLLEQQLHALYYDKEKLFRHLRCNDTKEVVVLIQNMREQVKSLQLEMEDSCVLDGHIRFTGKRKIRIQKT
;
A
#
# COMPACT_ATOMS: atom_id res chain seq x y z
N MET A 1 -6.19 -16.60 26.03
CA MET A 1 -6.70 -15.39 26.72
C MET A 1 -6.86 -14.23 25.73
N GLU A 2 -5.92 -14.05 24.79
CA GLU A 2 -5.99 -13.03 23.73
C GLU A 2 -7.09 -13.28 22.68
N LEU A 3 -7.36 -14.53 22.31
CA LEU A 3 -8.47 -14.88 21.39
C LEU A 3 -9.84 -14.38 21.86
N LEU A 4 -10.15 -14.59 23.14
CA LEU A 4 -11.40 -14.13 23.75
C LEU A 4 -11.51 -12.60 23.72
N PHE A 5 -10.38 -11.90 23.90
CA PHE A 5 -10.31 -10.45 23.85
C PHE A 5 -10.51 -9.91 22.42
N ILE A 6 -9.92 -10.56 21.40
CA ILE A 6 -10.14 -10.23 19.98
C ILE A 6 -11.62 -10.39 19.63
N LYS A 7 -12.22 -11.52 20.02
CA LYS A 7 -13.66 -11.78 19.84
C LYS A 7 -14.50 -10.69 20.51
N GLU A 8 -14.25 -10.41 21.78
CA GLU A 8 -14.98 -9.39 22.54
C GLU A 8 -14.87 -7.99 21.90
N LYS A 9 -13.72 -7.64 21.31
CA LYS A 9 -13.53 -6.37 20.60
C LYS A 9 -14.34 -6.27 19.31
N LEU A 10 -14.41 -7.36 18.53
CA LEU A 10 -15.11 -7.39 17.24
C LEU A 10 -16.60 -7.71 17.35
N THR A 11 -17.04 -8.33 18.45
CA THR A 11 -18.45 -8.68 18.69
C THR A 11 -19.06 -7.93 19.87
N GLY A 12 -18.32 -6.99 20.46
CA GLY A 12 -18.76 -6.20 21.60
C GLY A 12 -19.96 -5.34 21.27
N GLN A 13 -20.88 -5.17 22.23
CA GLN A 13 -22.12 -4.43 22.01
C GLN A 13 -21.88 -2.97 21.60
N SER A 14 -20.80 -2.34 22.08
CA SER A 14 -20.40 -0.99 21.66
C SER A 14 -19.97 -0.96 20.20
N PHE A 15 -19.18 -1.94 19.75
CA PHE A 15 -18.72 -2.04 18.37
C PHE A 15 -19.88 -2.28 17.41
N VAL A 16 -20.75 -3.26 17.71
CA VAL A 16 -21.93 -3.56 16.90
C VAL A 16 -22.85 -2.35 16.80
N ARG A 17 -23.03 -1.63 17.91
CA ARG A 17 -23.83 -0.39 17.92
C ARG A 17 -23.24 0.67 17.00
N THR A 18 -21.95 0.96 17.11
CA THR A 18 -21.29 1.97 16.25
C THR A 18 -21.35 1.59 14.77
N VAL A 19 -21.19 0.30 14.45
CA VAL A 19 -21.35 -0.22 13.08
C VAL A 19 -22.77 0.00 12.58
N SER A 20 -23.78 -0.36 13.37
CA SER A 20 -25.18 -0.19 12.99
C SER A 20 -25.53 1.29 12.78
N GLU A 21 -25.09 2.17 13.69
CA GLU A 21 -25.31 3.62 13.58
C GLU A 21 -24.67 4.17 12.29
N ASN A 22 -23.45 3.73 11.94
CA ASN A 22 -22.79 4.15 10.71
C ASN A 22 -23.52 3.67 9.44
N ILE A 23 -24.03 2.44 9.44
CA ILE A 23 -24.81 1.90 8.31
C ILE A 23 -26.13 2.66 8.17
N ASP A 24 -26.79 2.99 9.27
CA ASP A 24 -28.02 3.79 9.28
C ASP A 24 -27.78 5.20 8.75
N ASP A 25 -26.71 5.87 9.20
CA ASP A 25 -26.30 7.18 8.72
C ASP A 25 -25.97 7.17 7.23
N TRP A 26 -25.27 6.13 6.75
CA TRP A 26 -24.99 5.93 5.34
C TRP A 26 -26.25 5.72 4.51
N MET A 27 -27.19 4.92 5.02
CA MET A 27 -28.46 4.64 4.34
C MET A 27 -29.25 5.93 4.13
N VAL A 28 -29.35 6.78 5.16
CA VAL A 28 -30.01 8.08 5.09
C VAL A 28 -29.22 9.04 4.19
N GLY A 29 -27.90 9.14 4.38
CA GLY A 29 -27.03 10.09 3.68
C GLY A 29 -26.93 9.86 2.17
N PHE A 30 -27.05 8.62 1.72
CA PHE A 30 -26.97 8.24 0.31
C PHE A 30 -28.29 7.70 -0.27
N ALA A 31 -29.41 7.90 0.44
CA ALA A 31 -30.75 7.47 0.03
C ALA A 31 -30.81 5.99 -0.44
N GLN A 32 -30.17 5.10 0.32
CA GLN A 32 -30.12 3.66 0.03
C GLN A 32 -31.40 2.96 0.52
N ASN A 33 -31.68 1.77 -0.02
CA ASN A 33 -32.84 0.97 0.39
C ASN A 33 -32.45 -0.10 1.43
N GLU A 34 -33.46 -0.71 2.05
CA GLU A 34 -33.28 -1.77 3.06
C GLU A 34 -32.51 -2.99 2.52
N ASN A 35 -32.70 -3.35 1.24
CA ASN A 35 -31.94 -4.44 0.63
C ASN A 35 -30.44 -4.12 0.53
N ASN A 36 -30.06 -2.87 0.24
CA ASN A 36 -28.67 -2.42 0.28
C ASN A 36 -28.10 -2.51 1.69
N LYS A 37 -28.88 -2.11 2.70
CA LYS A 37 -28.49 -2.22 4.12
C LYS A 37 -28.26 -3.67 4.54
N GLU A 38 -29.18 -4.58 4.22
CA GLU A 38 -29.02 -6.02 4.51
C GLU A 38 -27.78 -6.61 3.83
N ASN A 39 -27.54 -6.26 2.56
CA ASN A 39 -26.35 -6.73 1.84
C ASN A 39 -25.04 -6.23 2.47
N ILE A 40 -24.99 -4.99 2.95
CA ILE A 40 -23.83 -4.45 3.64
C ILE A 40 -23.63 -5.13 5.00
N HIS A 41 -24.70 -5.36 5.76
CA HIS A 41 -24.62 -6.12 7.02
C HIS A 41 -24.09 -7.54 6.79
N LEU A 42 -24.67 -8.28 5.85
CA LEU A 42 -24.23 -9.65 5.51
C LEU A 42 -22.77 -9.67 5.06
N TRP A 43 -22.36 -8.71 4.23
CA TRP A 43 -20.98 -8.58 3.81
C TRP A 43 -20.05 -8.31 5.00
N PHE A 44 -20.40 -7.37 5.88
CA PHE A 44 -19.58 -7.02 7.03
C PHE A 44 -19.46 -8.16 8.03
N ASP A 45 -20.58 -8.81 8.34
CA ASP A 45 -20.62 -9.99 9.20
C ASP A 45 -19.80 -11.13 8.60
N SER A 46 -19.84 -11.32 7.28
CA SER A 46 -18.99 -12.31 6.60
C SER A 46 -17.51 -12.02 6.80
N VAL A 47 -17.08 -10.75 6.72
CA VAL A 47 -15.66 -10.38 6.92
C VAL A 47 -15.20 -10.72 8.35
N ILE A 48 -16.01 -10.39 9.35
CA ILE A 48 -15.69 -10.68 10.76
C ILE A 48 -15.75 -12.18 11.03
N ASN A 49 -16.82 -12.86 10.64
CA ASN A 49 -17.03 -14.27 10.95
C ASN A 49 -15.99 -15.17 10.29
N GLN A 50 -15.56 -14.86 9.05
CA GLN A 50 -14.46 -15.58 8.41
C GLN A 50 -13.16 -15.45 9.21
N PHE A 51 -12.86 -14.24 9.71
CA PHE A 51 -11.69 -14.05 10.53
C PHE A 51 -11.79 -14.81 11.85
N LEU A 52 -12.92 -14.69 12.56
CA LEU A 52 -13.13 -15.38 13.83
C LEU A 52 -13.07 -16.90 13.70
N HIS A 53 -13.56 -17.46 12.58
CA HIS A 53 -13.46 -18.89 12.31
C HIS A 53 -12.01 -19.33 12.14
N ILE A 54 -11.20 -18.57 11.39
CA ILE A 54 -9.77 -18.88 11.24
C ILE A 54 -9.07 -18.86 12.60
N LEU A 55 -9.42 -17.90 13.46
CA LEU A 55 -8.86 -17.81 14.80
C LEU A 55 -9.26 -18.97 15.70
N ASP A 56 -10.46 -19.55 15.53
CA ASP A 56 -10.95 -20.66 16.35
C ASP A 56 -10.16 -21.96 16.15
N ASP A 57 -9.50 -22.12 15.01
CA ASP A 57 -8.72 -23.31 14.67
C ASP A 57 -7.28 -23.26 15.23
N VAL A 58 -6.91 -22.20 15.96
CA VAL A 58 -5.53 -21.91 16.37
C VAL A 58 -5.37 -22.07 17.87
N GLU A 59 -4.50 -23.00 18.29
CA GLU A 59 -4.21 -23.28 19.70
C GLU A 59 -2.96 -22.55 20.20
N ASP A 60 -2.04 -22.18 19.30
CA ASP A 60 -0.76 -21.55 19.61
C ASP A 60 -0.84 -20.00 19.61
N LYS A 61 -0.14 -19.38 20.56
CA LYS A 61 -0.14 -17.93 20.75
C LYS A 61 0.66 -17.19 19.67
N GLU A 62 1.80 -17.73 19.26
CA GLU A 62 2.65 -17.13 18.22
C GLU A 62 1.92 -17.18 16.87
N GLU A 63 1.31 -18.32 16.53
CA GLU A 63 0.50 -18.45 15.33
C GLU A 63 -0.71 -17.49 15.33
N LEU A 64 -1.34 -17.29 16.49
CA LEU A 64 -2.43 -16.33 16.64
C LEU A 64 -1.97 -14.89 16.34
N SER A 65 -0.76 -14.51 16.77
CA SER A 65 -0.19 -13.18 16.48
C SER A 65 0.05 -13.00 14.97
N VAL A 66 0.64 -14.00 14.32
CA VAL A 66 0.90 -13.98 12.88
C VAL A 66 -0.40 -13.87 12.09
N LEU A 67 -1.45 -14.60 12.47
CA LEU A 67 -2.75 -14.55 11.80
C LEU A 67 -3.48 -13.24 12.02
N LEU A 68 -3.44 -12.70 13.25
CA LEU A 68 -3.98 -11.38 13.56
C LEU A 68 -3.31 -10.30 12.71
N PHE A 69 -1.99 -10.35 12.61
CA PHE A 69 -1.24 -9.42 11.79
C PHE A 69 -1.55 -9.58 10.30
N SER A 70 -1.52 -10.81 9.80
CA SER A 70 -1.83 -11.12 8.40
C SER A 70 -3.21 -10.56 8.01
N LYS A 71 -4.22 -10.74 8.89
CA LYS A 71 -5.54 -10.18 8.65
C LYS A 71 -5.55 -8.65 8.67
N TYR A 72 -4.80 -8.03 9.59
CA TYR A 72 -4.67 -6.58 9.63
C TYR A 72 -4.06 -6.03 8.33
N VAL A 73 -3.01 -6.66 7.81
CA VAL A 73 -2.41 -6.28 6.52
C VAL A 73 -3.42 -6.41 5.38
N GLU A 74 -4.11 -7.54 5.29
CA GLU A 74 -5.15 -7.77 4.28
C GLU A 74 -6.19 -6.65 4.29
N LEU A 75 -6.72 -6.34 5.48
CA LEU A 75 -7.72 -5.28 5.68
C LEU A 75 -7.15 -3.90 5.38
N LYS A 76 -5.90 -3.61 5.73
CA LYS A 76 -5.25 -2.31 5.45
C LYS A 76 -5.02 -2.12 3.96
N CYS A 77 -4.58 -3.17 3.25
CA CYS A 77 -4.43 -3.18 1.80
C CYS A 77 -5.78 -2.98 1.12
N TYR A 78 -6.81 -3.70 1.55
CA TYR A 78 -8.15 -3.56 0.98
C TYR A 78 -8.76 -2.18 1.27
N TRP A 79 -8.60 -1.65 2.48
CA TRP A 79 -8.96 -0.27 2.83
C TRP A 79 -8.25 0.75 1.93
N LYS A 80 -6.95 0.57 1.68
CA LYS A 80 -6.17 1.44 0.80
C LYS A 80 -6.72 1.41 -0.62
N GLN A 81 -7.01 0.21 -1.14
CA GLN A 81 -7.62 0.03 -2.45
C GLN A 81 -8.97 0.75 -2.56
N LEU A 82 -9.86 0.59 -1.58
CA LEU A 82 -11.16 1.27 -1.56
C LEU A 82 -10.99 2.80 -1.59
N ASN A 83 -10.12 3.35 -0.74
CA ASN A 83 -9.87 4.79 -0.70
C ASN A 83 -9.29 5.33 -2.02
N THR A 84 -8.39 4.60 -2.64
CA THR A 84 -7.87 4.96 -3.97
C THR A 84 -8.96 4.94 -5.03
N GLN A 85 -9.85 3.95 -5.02
CA GLN A 85 -10.99 3.89 -5.94
C GLN A 85 -11.97 5.04 -5.71
N ILE A 86 -12.30 5.36 -4.45
CA ILE A 86 -13.16 6.50 -4.07
C ILE A 86 -12.55 7.81 -4.59
N GLN A 87 -11.24 8.03 -4.35
CA GLN A 87 -10.54 9.22 -4.82
C GLN A 87 -10.56 9.32 -6.35
N TYR A 88 -10.32 8.22 -7.06
CA TYR A 88 -10.35 8.19 -8.51
C TYR A 88 -11.76 8.44 -9.07
N GLN A 89 -12.80 7.91 -8.44
CA GLN A 89 -14.18 8.16 -8.84
C GLN A 89 -14.57 9.63 -8.59
N ASN A 90 -14.26 10.18 -7.42
CA ASN A 90 -14.47 11.58 -7.11
C ASN A 90 -13.74 12.50 -8.11
N PHE A 91 -12.50 12.18 -8.48
CA PHE A 91 -11.73 12.98 -9.44
C PHE A 91 -12.32 12.95 -10.85
N ASN A 92 -12.75 11.79 -11.35
CA ASN A 92 -13.16 11.64 -12.74
C ASN A 92 -14.66 11.86 -12.98
N ARG A 93 -15.51 11.55 -12.00
CA ARG A 93 -16.98 11.56 -12.14
C ARG A 93 -17.64 12.61 -11.25
N GLY A 94 -16.94 13.10 -10.23
CA GLY A 94 -17.47 14.04 -9.24
C GLY A 94 -18.25 13.36 -8.12
N ASP A 95 -18.56 12.07 -8.25
CA ASP A 95 -19.22 11.24 -7.26
C ASP A 95 -18.53 9.88 -7.11
N ALA A 96 -18.47 9.38 -5.88
CA ALA A 96 -17.99 8.04 -5.58
C ALA A 96 -19.17 7.12 -5.23
N ASN A 97 -19.03 5.84 -5.61
CA ASN A 97 -20.02 4.82 -5.30
C ASN A 97 -20.24 4.75 -3.77
N PRO A 98 -21.49 4.98 -3.29
CA PRO A 98 -21.82 4.91 -1.87
C PRO A 98 -21.40 3.59 -1.21
N GLU A 99 -21.46 2.48 -1.95
CA GLU A 99 -21.07 1.16 -1.45
C GLU A 99 -19.58 1.09 -1.09
N LEU A 100 -18.71 1.72 -1.87
CA LEU A 100 -17.27 1.75 -1.58
C LEU A 100 -16.98 2.58 -0.32
N ILE A 101 -17.73 3.68 -0.14
CA ILE A 101 -17.60 4.59 0.99
C ILE A 101 -17.95 3.87 2.29
N ILE A 102 -19.10 3.18 2.35
CA ILE A 102 -19.50 2.44 3.55
C ILE A 102 -18.54 1.30 3.85
N LYS A 103 -18.09 0.54 2.84
CA LYS A 103 -17.12 -0.54 3.04
C LYS A 103 -15.80 -0.01 3.61
N ALA A 104 -15.31 1.12 3.11
CA ALA A 104 -14.08 1.74 3.63
C ALA A 104 -14.25 2.20 5.09
N SER A 105 -15.40 2.80 5.42
CA SER A 105 -15.74 3.20 6.79
C SER A 105 -15.83 2.00 7.74
N LEU A 106 -16.50 0.94 7.33
CA LEU A 106 -16.67 -0.27 8.13
C LEU A 106 -15.34 -0.99 8.38
N ILE A 107 -14.48 -1.10 7.37
CA ILE A 107 -13.13 -1.65 7.55
C ILE A 107 -12.30 -0.78 8.50
N THR A 108 -12.52 0.54 8.51
CA THR A 108 -11.82 1.44 9.44
C THR A 108 -12.13 1.08 10.89
N TYR A 109 -13.38 0.72 11.23
CA TYR A 109 -13.71 0.25 12.58
C TYR A 109 -13.01 -1.06 12.94
N ILE A 110 -12.93 -2.02 12.00
CA ILE A 110 -12.19 -3.27 12.23
C ILE A 110 -10.71 -2.96 12.48
N LEU A 111 -10.09 -2.12 11.63
CA LEU A 111 -8.69 -1.74 11.79
C LEU A 111 -8.42 -1.06 13.14
N ILE A 112 -9.27 -0.12 13.57
CA ILE A 112 -9.15 0.54 14.89
C ILE A 112 -9.27 -0.48 16.03
N ALA A 113 -10.10 -1.51 15.88
CA ALA A 113 -10.26 -2.55 16.90
C ALA A 113 -9.04 -3.49 16.96
N LEU A 114 -8.41 -3.79 15.82
CA LEU A 114 -7.29 -4.72 15.72
C LEU A 114 -5.92 -4.08 15.94
N GLU A 115 -5.72 -2.82 15.54
CA GLU A 115 -4.42 -2.14 15.58
C GLU A 115 -3.77 -2.13 16.98
N PRO A 116 -4.50 -1.93 18.11
CA PRO A 116 -3.92 -2.00 19.45
C PRO A 116 -3.50 -3.41 19.90
N LEU A 117 -3.90 -4.44 19.16
CA LEU A 117 -3.62 -5.84 19.48
C LEU A 117 -2.32 -6.32 18.82
N ILE A 118 -1.78 -5.54 17.90
CA ILE A 118 -0.56 -5.84 17.16
C ILE A 118 0.63 -5.23 17.89
N HIS A 119 1.67 -6.02 18.14
CA HIS A 119 2.87 -5.52 18.81
C HIS A 119 3.76 -4.76 17.81
N GLU A 120 4.49 -3.73 18.29
CA GLU A 120 5.38 -2.93 17.43
C GLU A 120 6.53 -3.76 16.81
N GLU A 121 6.92 -4.87 17.45
CA GLU A 121 7.93 -5.80 16.94
C GLU A 121 7.40 -6.53 15.69
N ASP A 122 6.17 -7.03 15.72
CA ASP A 122 5.49 -7.68 14.58
C ASP A 122 5.32 -6.73 13.39
N LEU A 123 5.09 -5.44 13.65
CA LEU A 123 4.99 -4.40 12.61
C LEU A 123 6.27 -4.25 11.81
N ASN A 124 7.44 -4.32 12.47
CA ASN A 124 8.72 -4.15 11.80
C ASN A 124 9.09 -5.40 10.98
N GLU A 125 8.92 -6.59 11.55
CA GLU A 125 9.22 -7.86 10.88
C GLU A 125 8.39 -8.03 9.60
N ILE A 126 7.12 -7.64 9.63
CA ILE A 126 6.25 -7.83 8.47
C ILE A 126 6.29 -6.62 7.53
N GLN A 127 6.65 -5.42 7.99
CA GLN A 127 7.07 -4.37 7.07
C GLN A 127 8.27 -4.83 6.24
N GLU A 128 9.23 -5.51 6.85
CA GLU A 128 10.33 -6.15 6.13
C GLU A 128 9.79 -7.20 5.14
N PHE A 129 8.97 -8.16 5.58
CA PHE A 129 8.33 -9.17 4.73
C PHE A 129 7.56 -8.58 3.53
N LEU A 130 6.75 -7.52 3.73
CA LEU A 130 5.97 -6.88 2.67
C LEU A 130 6.84 -6.10 1.68
N THR A 131 8.01 -5.63 2.12
CA THR A 131 8.98 -4.99 1.24
C THR A 131 9.87 -5.99 0.50
N LYS A 132 10.00 -7.22 1.00
CA LYS A 132 10.71 -8.29 0.31
C LYS A 132 9.94 -8.69 -0.96
N PRO A 133 10.58 -8.65 -2.15
CA PRO A 133 9.99 -9.19 -3.36
C PRO A 133 9.58 -10.66 -3.17
N ILE A 134 8.42 -11.07 -3.71
CA ILE A 134 7.92 -12.46 -3.62
C ILE A 134 8.98 -13.48 -4.08
N ARG A 135 9.84 -13.12 -5.03
CA ARG A 135 10.93 -13.99 -5.50
C ARG A 135 11.97 -14.28 -4.41
N GLU A 136 12.23 -13.36 -3.51
CA GLU A 136 13.15 -13.54 -2.38
C GLU A 136 12.53 -14.45 -1.30
N LEU A 137 11.23 -14.36 -1.07
CA LEU A 137 10.50 -15.26 -0.16
C LEU A 137 10.50 -16.72 -0.67
N ILE A 138 10.32 -16.92 -1.97
CA ILE A 138 10.41 -18.25 -2.61
C ILE A 138 11.81 -18.84 -2.47
N LEU A 139 12.87 -18.01 -2.46
CA LEU A 139 14.25 -18.44 -2.26
C LEU A 139 14.50 -18.92 -0.82
N GLU A 140 13.96 -18.23 0.18
CA GLU A 140 14.08 -18.59 1.61
C GLU A 140 13.39 -19.93 1.91
N GLU A 141 12.18 -20.17 1.42
CA GLU A 141 11.46 -21.45 1.56
C GLU A 141 12.14 -22.62 0.80
N SER A 142 12.91 -22.31 -0.24
CA SER A 142 13.70 -23.28 -1.00
C SER A 142 15.10 -23.56 -0.42
N SER A 143 15.41 -23.00 0.76
CA SER A 143 16.69 -23.24 1.44
C SER A 143 16.84 -24.73 1.82
N PRO A 144 18.01 -25.35 1.58
CA PRO A 144 18.18 -26.79 1.49
C PRO A 144 18.44 -27.43 2.86
N GLU A 145 17.56 -27.25 3.84
CA GLU A 145 17.66 -28.05 5.07
C GLU A 145 16.99 -29.43 4.96
N ASN A 146 16.30 -29.73 3.85
CA ASN A 146 15.56 -31.00 3.73
C ASN A 146 15.74 -31.82 2.44
N ASN A 147 16.64 -31.44 1.53
CA ASN A 147 16.90 -32.25 0.32
C ASN A 147 18.36 -32.62 0.19
N GLN A 148 18.69 -33.81 0.69
CA GLN A 148 19.83 -34.58 0.20
C GLN A 148 19.58 -34.89 -1.28
N ASN A 149 20.08 -34.07 -2.22
CA ASN A 149 20.49 -34.46 -3.58
C ASN A 149 21.14 -33.27 -4.32
N HIS A 150 22.39 -33.50 -4.76
CA HIS A 150 23.24 -32.72 -5.68
C HIS A 150 23.27 -31.17 -5.60
N PRO A 151 24.29 -30.57 -4.96
CA PRO A 151 24.42 -29.12 -4.78
C PRO A 151 24.81 -28.31 -6.04
N GLU A 152 25.28 -28.96 -7.12
CA GLU A 152 25.72 -28.26 -8.34
C GLU A 152 24.55 -27.82 -9.23
N ASP A 153 23.47 -28.62 -9.32
CA ASP A 153 22.31 -28.29 -10.16
C ASP A 153 21.47 -27.15 -9.57
N SER A 154 21.43 -27.04 -8.24
CA SER A 154 20.70 -25.98 -7.53
C SER A 154 21.34 -24.60 -7.72
N GLN A 155 22.68 -24.52 -7.80
CA GLN A 155 23.37 -23.26 -8.05
C GLN A 155 23.26 -22.81 -9.51
N VAL A 156 23.35 -23.76 -10.45
CA VAL A 156 23.18 -23.47 -11.88
C VAL A 156 21.76 -22.96 -12.16
N TYR A 157 20.75 -23.61 -11.59
CA TYR A 157 19.35 -23.18 -11.72
C TYR A 157 19.11 -21.77 -11.14
N LEU A 158 19.70 -21.47 -9.98
CA LEU A 158 19.61 -20.15 -9.36
C LEU A 158 20.24 -19.05 -10.23
N LEU A 159 21.42 -19.32 -10.79
CA LEU A 159 22.12 -18.40 -11.68
C LEU A 159 21.34 -18.16 -12.99
N GLU A 160 20.72 -19.20 -13.55
CA GLU A 160 19.86 -19.07 -14.74
C GLU A 160 18.63 -18.18 -14.48
N GLN A 161 18.01 -18.30 -13.30
CA GLN A 161 16.89 -17.43 -12.93
C GLN A 161 17.32 -15.97 -12.70
N GLN A 162 18.46 -15.74 -12.04
CA GLN A 162 19.03 -14.39 -11.87
C GLN A 162 19.36 -13.76 -13.21
N LEU A 163 19.93 -14.55 -14.13
CA LEU A 163 20.23 -14.12 -15.48
C LEU A 163 18.96 -13.71 -16.22
N HIS A 164 17.89 -14.50 -16.14
CA HIS A 164 16.59 -14.16 -16.73
C HIS A 164 15.99 -12.87 -16.16
N ALA A 165 16.08 -12.64 -14.84
CA ALA A 165 15.63 -11.40 -14.22
C ALA A 165 16.41 -10.19 -14.73
N LEU A 166 17.74 -10.29 -14.79
CA LEU A 166 18.61 -9.22 -15.31
C LEU A 166 18.33 -8.92 -16.79
N TYR A 167 18.07 -9.94 -17.61
CA TYR A 167 17.68 -9.74 -19.01
C TYR A 167 16.32 -9.06 -19.15
N TYR A 168 15.34 -9.43 -18.31
CA TYR A 168 14.04 -8.80 -18.30
C TYR A 168 14.13 -7.31 -17.92
N ASP A 169 14.87 -6.99 -16.86
CA ASP A 169 15.03 -5.61 -16.42
C ASP A 169 15.81 -4.76 -17.44
N LYS A 170 16.85 -5.34 -18.06
CA LYS A 170 17.57 -4.72 -19.18
C LYS A 170 16.61 -4.35 -20.33
N GLU A 171 15.78 -5.30 -20.76
CA GLU A 171 14.84 -5.10 -21.86
C GLU A 171 13.77 -4.05 -21.52
N LYS A 172 13.28 -4.06 -20.28
CA LYS A 172 12.34 -3.06 -19.76
C LYS A 172 12.95 -1.66 -19.78
N LEU A 173 14.20 -1.52 -19.32
CA LEU A 173 14.95 -0.26 -19.36
C LEU A 173 15.15 0.24 -20.79
N PHE A 174 15.51 -0.65 -21.72
CA PHE A 174 15.71 -0.31 -23.12
C PHE A 174 14.43 0.22 -23.77
N ARG A 175 13.30 -0.44 -23.52
CA ARG A 175 11.99 0.03 -24.01
C ARG A 175 11.59 1.37 -23.43
N HIS A 176 11.83 1.57 -22.13
CA HIS A 176 11.45 2.82 -21.45
C HIS A 176 12.30 4.01 -21.92
N LEU A 177 13.60 3.80 -22.07
CA LEU A 177 14.56 4.83 -22.48
C LEU A 177 14.67 4.96 -24.02
N ARG A 178 14.00 4.08 -24.77
CA ARG A 178 14.09 3.97 -26.24
C ARG A 178 15.54 3.84 -26.73
N CYS A 179 16.34 3.07 -26.00
CA CYS A 179 17.72 2.75 -26.35
C CYS A 179 17.81 1.32 -26.85
N ASN A 180 18.64 1.08 -27.87
CA ASN A 180 18.85 -0.24 -28.45
C ASN A 180 20.11 -0.94 -27.92
N ASP A 181 21.02 -0.18 -27.30
CA ASP A 181 22.21 -0.73 -26.67
C ASP A 181 22.52 -0.08 -25.30
N THR A 182 23.44 -0.71 -24.56
CA THR A 182 23.85 -0.22 -23.24
C THR A 182 24.69 1.06 -23.30
N LYS A 183 25.41 1.31 -24.40
CA LYS A 183 26.23 2.51 -24.58
C LYS A 183 25.34 3.74 -24.75
N GLU A 184 24.24 3.62 -25.48
CA GLU A 184 23.21 4.66 -25.66
C GLU A 184 22.59 5.05 -24.32
N VAL A 185 22.27 4.06 -23.47
CA VAL A 185 21.76 4.32 -22.11
C VAL A 185 22.77 5.12 -21.28
N VAL A 186 24.05 4.73 -21.32
CA VAL A 186 25.12 5.43 -20.58
C VAL A 186 25.27 6.87 -21.08
N VAL A 187 25.28 7.07 -22.40
CA VAL A 187 25.36 8.40 -23.01
C VAL A 187 24.14 9.25 -22.65
N LEU A 188 22.94 8.67 -22.67
CA LEU A 188 21.71 9.37 -22.30
C LEU A 188 21.76 9.85 -20.84
N ILE A 189 22.17 8.99 -19.91
CA ILE A 189 22.30 9.33 -18.49
C ILE A 189 23.37 10.42 -18.28
N GLN A 190 24.49 10.34 -19.01
CA GLN A 190 25.53 11.37 -18.97
C GLN A 190 25.00 12.72 -19.45
N ASN A 191 24.29 12.74 -20.58
CA ASN A 191 23.66 13.95 -21.12
C ASN A 191 22.64 14.55 -20.15
N MET A 192 21.78 13.73 -19.54
CA MET A 192 20.82 14.19 -18.53
C MET A 192 21.53 14.81 -17.32
N ARG A 193 22.63 14.21 -16.86
CA ARG A 193 23.42 14.74 -15.75
C ARG A 193 24.07 16.08 -16.09
N GLU A 194 24.58 16.24 -17.30
CA GLU A 194 25.13 17.51 -17.79
C GLU A 194 24.06 18.59 -17.91
N GLN A 195 22.87 18.24 -18.42
CA GLN A 195 21.74 19.16 -18.50
C GLN A 195 21.30 19.66 -17.12
N VAL A 196 21.15 18.75 -16.15
CA VAL A 196 20.81 19.12 -14.77
C VAL A 196 21.88 20.04 -14.18
N LYS A 197 23.16 19.72 -14.38
CA LYS A 197 24.27 20.56 -13.89
C LYS A 197 24.29 21.94 -14.55
N SER A 198 24.00 22.02 -15.85
CA SER A 198 23.87 23.28 -16.58
C SER A 198 22.72 24.13 -16.04
N LEU A 199 21.56 23.51 -15.81
CA LEU A 199 20.39 24.20 -15.24
C LEU A 199 20.66 24.70 -13.81
N GLN A 200 21.35 23.91 -13.00
CA GLN A 200 21.75 24.32 -11.65
C GLN A 200 22.67 25.54 -11.67
N LEU A 201 23.63 25.60 -12.60
CA LEU A 201 24.50 26.76 -12.78
C LEU A 201 23.73 27.99 -13.29
N GLU A 202 22.79 27.81 -14.22
CA GLU A 202 21.94 28.90 -14.71
C GLU A 202 21.04 29.47 -13.61
N MET A 203 20.58 28.61 -12.70
CA MET A 203 19.74 28.98 -11.58
C MET A 203 20.51 29.42 -10.32
N GLU A 204 21.85 29.38 -10.32
CA GLU A 204 22.68 29.69 -9.14
C GLU A 204 22.51 31.14 -8.66
N ASP A 205 22.27 32.07 -9.60
CA ASP A 205 21.97 33.47 -9.30
C ASP A 205 20.47 33.79 -9.25
N SER A 206 19.61 32.78 -9.42
CA SER A 206 18.16 32.94 -9.42
C SER A 206 17.59 32.74 -8.02
N CYS A 207 16.75 33.67 -7.56
CA CYS A 207 15.95 33.51 -6.34
C CYS A 207 14.49 33.27 -6.71
N VAL A 208 13.85 32.32 -6.01
CA VAL A 208 12.41 32.11 -6.10
C VAL A 208 11.74 33.18 -5.25
N LEU A 209 11.00 34.09 -5.88
CA LEU A 209 10.19 35.09 -5.18
C LEU A 209 8.80 34.51 -4.91
N ASP A 210 8.53 34.19 -3.65
CA ASP A 210 7.21 33.72 -3.24
C ASP A 210 6.31 34.93 -2.94
N GLY A 211 5.43 35.31 -3.89
CA GLY A 211 4.50 36.43 -3.73
C GLY A 211 4.01 37.09 -5.03
N HIS A 212 3.10 38.06 -4.92
CA HIS A 212 2.57 38.82 -6.07
C HIS A 212 3.43 40.05 -6.40
N ILE A 213 4.02 40.07 -7.59
CA ILE A 213 4.76 41.23 -8.11
C ILE A 213 3.76 42.26 -8.67
N ARG A 214 3.64 43.43 -8.03
CA ARG A 214 2.89 44.58 -8.56
C ARG A 214 3.83 45.58 -9.23
N PHE A 215 3.60 45.85 -10.51
CA PHE A 215 4.36 46.82 -11.29
C PHE A 215 3.75 48.23 -11.15
N THR A 216 4.44 49.12 -10.46
CA THR A 216 4.04 50.53 -10.34
C THR A 216 4.97 51.44 -11.15
N GLY A 217 4.69 51.62 -12.44
CA GLY A 217 5.10 52.82 -13.19
C GLY A 217 6.46 52.80 -13.95
N LYS A 218 6.56 53.75 -14.89
CA LYS A 218 7.58 53.85 -15.95
C LYS A 218 8.96 54.29 -15.41
N ARG A 219 9.79 53.36 -14.91
CA ARG A 219 11.27 53.26 -15.11
C ARG A 219 11.98 52.41 -14.03
N LYS A 220 12.85 51.52 -14.54
CA LYS A 220 13.92 50.68 -13.96
C LYS A 220 13.76 50.13 -12.51
N ILE A 221 13.63 48.81 -12.45
CA ILE A 221 13.72 47.98 -11.26
C ILE A 221 15.21 47.76 -10.92
N ARG A 222 15.60 48.02 -9.66
CA ARG A 222 16.89 47.59 -9.09
C ARG A 222 16.60 46.58 -7.98
N ILE A 223 17.10 45.36 -8.15
CA ILE A 223 17.09 44.32 -7.12
C ILE A 223 18.45 44.37 -6.43
N GLN A 224 18.49 44.64 -5.13
CA GLN A 224 19.71 44.55 -4.31
C GLN A 224 19.74 43.18 -3.63
N LYS A 225 20.85 42.45 -3.82
CA LYS A 225 21.19 41.21 -3.10
C LYS A 225 21.61 41.59 -1.67
N THR A 226 21.01 40.98 -0.65
CA THR A 226 21.51 41.01 0.75
C THR A 226 22.60 39.98 0.93
#